data_AF-A0A5K0Y7A2-F1
#
_entry.id   AF-A0A5K0Y7A2-F1
#
_cell.length_a   1.000
_cell.length_b   1.000
_cell.length_c   1.000
_cell.angle_alpha   90.00
_cell.angle_beta   90.00
_cell.angle_gamma   90.00
#
_symmetry.space_group_name_H-M   'P 1'
#
loop_
_entity.id
_entity.type
_entity.pdbx_description
1 polymer ?
#
loop_
_entity_poly.entity_id
_entity_poly.type
_entity_poly.pdbx_seq_one_letter_code
_entity_poly.pdbx_strand_id
1 'polypeptide(L)' 'AGPDPTPPSLIHLNAACCEALETISDVLNLNMLRELNLNKCGNLVDIPGLEKLKCLEDLDLRECTSLSDALWNRMK' A
#
# COMPACT_ATOMS: atom_id res chain seq x y z
N ALA A 1 11.30 31.30 8.08
CA ALA A 1 10.49 30.31 7.35
C ALA A 1 10.62 29.00 8.10
N GLY A 2 9.54 28.52 8.72
CA GLY A 2 9.55 27.18 9.32
C GLY A 2 9.64 26.11 8.21
N PRO A 3 9.99 24.86 8.54
CA PRO A 3 9.92 23.78 7.57
C PRO A 3 8.51 23.76 6.99
N ASP A 4 8.44 23.85 5.66
CA ASP A 4 7.22 23.66 4.91
C ASP A 4 6.60 22.31 5.33
N PRO A 5 5.33 22.23 5.77
CA PRO A 5 4.72 20.99 6.24
C PRO A 5 4.38 20.04 5.08
N THR A 6 5.15 20.07 3.99
CA THR A 6 5.02 19.12 2.90
C THR A 6 5.32 17.73 3.47
N PRO A 7 4.33 16.81 3.48
CA PRO A 7 4.57 15.47 3.98
C PRO A 7 5.70 14.84 3.15
N PRO A 8 6.59 14.06 3.78
CA PRO A 8 7.65 13.37 3.06
C PRO A 8 7.07 12.65 1.85
N SER A 9 7.61 12.93 0.67
CA SER A 9 7.23 12.24 -0.55
C SER A 9 7.77 10.81 -0.48
N LEU A 10 6.99 9.91 0.11
CA LEU A 10 7.37 8.51 0.21
C LEU A 10 7.26 7.87 -1.17
N ILE A 11 8.39 7.39 -1.69
CA ILE A 11 8.48 6.75 -3.01
C ILE A 11 8.42 5.22 -2.89
N HIS A 12 9.00 4.67 -1.82
CA HIS A 12 9.11 3.23 -1.59
C HIS A 12 8.58 2.90 -0.19
N LEU A 13 7.63 1.98 -0.09
CA LEU A 13 7.15 1.44 1.18
C LEU A 13 7.33 -0.08 1.17
N ASN A 14 8.11 -0.59 2.12
CA ASN A 14 8.34 -2.02 2.31
C ASN A 14 7.85 -2.42 3.70
N ALA A 15 6.80 -3.24 3.74
CA ALA A 15 6.29 -3.90 4.94
C ALA A 15 6.16 -5.40 4.71
N ALA A 16 7.08 -5.99 3.95
CA ALA A 16 7.13 -7.43 3.73
C ALA A 16 7.27 -8.20 5.05
N CYS A 17 6.69 -9.40 5.11
CA CYS A 17 6.66 -10.29 6.26
C CYS A 17 5.95 -9.71 7.49
N CYS A 18 5.15 -8.65 7.35
CA CYS A 18 4.30 -8.17 8.43
C CYS A 18 3.06 -9.06 8.56
N GLU A 19 3.22 -10.23 9.19
CA GLU A 19 2.15 -11.23 9.31
C GLU A 19 0.93 -10.72 10.09
N ALA A 20 1.11 -9.78 11.03
CA ALA A 20 0.01 -9.18 11.79
C ALA A 20 -0.70 -8.02 11.05
N LEU A 21 -0.26 -7.65 9.86
CA LEU A 21 -0.85 -6.55 9.10
C LEU A 21 -2.17 -6.99 8.48
N GLU A 22 -3.28 -6.45 8.97
CA GLU A 22 -4.61 -6.75 8.44
C GLU A 22 -5.06 -5.75 7.37
N THR A 23 -4.66 -4.49 7.50
CA THR A 23 -5.06 -3.41 6.59
C THR A 23 -4.02 -2.29 6.57
N ILE A 24 -4.00 -1.53 5.48
CA ILE A 24 -3.21 -0.29 5.37
C ILE A 24 -4.17 0.87 5.14
N SER A 25 -4.27 1.74 6.14
CA SER A 25 -5.02 2.99 6.06
C SER A 25 -4.16 4.12 5.52
N ASP A 26 -4.79 5.21 5.07
CA ASP A 26 -4.14 6.47 4.70
C ASP A 26 -3.15 6.42 3.51
N VAL A 27 -3.16 5.35 2.70
CA VAL A 27 -2.34 5.28 1.48
C VAL A 27 -2.65 6.41 0.49
N LEU A 28 -3.82 7.04 0.57
CA LEU A 28 -4.20 8.19 -0.26
C LEU A 28 -3.25 9.40 -0.14
N ASN A 29 -2.56 9.53 0.98
CA ASN A 29 -1.58 10.60 1.20
C ASN A 29 -0.22 10.28 0.56
N LEU A 30 -0.02 9.05 0.08
CA LEU A 30 1.20 8.56 -0.56
C LEU A 30 1.14 8.76 -2.08
N ASN A 31 0.79 9.97 -2.52
CA ASN A 31 0.58 10.30 -3.93
C ASN A 31 1.82 10.11 -4.82
N MET A 32 3.02 10.13 -4.24
CA MET A 32 4.30 9.92 -4.92
C MET A 32 4.83 8.47 -4.79
N LEU A 33 4.06 7.56 -4.18
CA LEU A 33 4.49 6.18 -4.00
C LEU A 33 4.58 5.48 -5.35
N ARG A 34 5.75 4.88 -5.62
CA ARG A 34 6.04 4.12 -6.84
C ARG A 34 6.17 2.63 -6.56
N GLU A 35 6.65 2.24 -5.39
CA GLU A 35 6.82 0.83 -5.04
C GLU A 35 6.18 0.53 -3.67
N LEU A 36 5.31 -0.48 -3.65
CA LEU A 36 4.65 -0.99 -2.46
C LEU A 36 4.92 -2.49 -2.32
N ASN A 37 5.77 -2.86 -1.36
CA ASN A 37 6.07 -4.26 -1.06
C ASN A 37 5.38 -4.71 0.23
N LEU A 38 4.44 -5.65 0.08
CA LEU A 38 3.66 -6.26 1.16
C LEU A 38 3.75 -7.79 1.10
N ASN A 39 4.80 -8.32 0.47
CA ASN A 39 5.03 -9.76 0.34
C ASN A 39 4.93 -10.47 1.69
N LYS A 40 4.28 -11.64 1.76
CA LYS A 40 4.09 -12.45 2.97
C LYS A 40 3.26 -11.79 4.07
N CYS A 41 2.43 -10.79 3.77
CA CYS A 41 1.44 -10.27 4.71
C CYS A 41 0.19 -11.18 4.73
N GLY A 42 0.31 -12.34 5.37
CA GLY A 42 -0.71 -13.40 5.33
C GLY A 42 -2.09 -13.03 5.88
N ASN A 43 -2.17 -12.09 6.84
CA ASN A 43 -3.43 -11.60 7.41
C ASN A 43 -3.99 -10.35 6.72
N LEU A 44 -3.31 -9.83 5.69
CA LEU A 44 -3.77 -8.64 4.97
C LEU A 44 -5.06 -8.99 4.20
N VAL A 45 -6.15 -8.29 4.54
CA VAL A 45 -7.48 -8.51 3.92
C VAL A 45 -7.84 -7.45 2.89
N ASP A 46 -7.35 -6.22 3.09
CA ASP A 46 -7.67 -5.09 2.22
C ASP A 46 -6.65 -3.94 2.29
N ILE A 47 -6.58 -3.15 1.21
CA ILE A 47 -5.78 -1.92 1.09
C ILE A 47 -6.69 -0.80 0.54
N PRO A 48 -7.51 -0.16 1.39
CA PRO A 48 -8.43 0.89 0.96
C PRO A 48 -7.72 2.05 0.28
N GLY A 49 -8.15 2.44 -0.92
CA GLY A 49 -7.57 3.57 -1.64
C GLY A 49 -6.35 3.26 -2.49
N LEU A 50 -5.94 1.98 -2.57
CA LEU A 50 -4.89 1.51 -3.47
C LEU A 50 -5.16 1.91 -4.93
N GLU A 51 -6.41 1.84 -5.37
CA GLU A 51 -6.84 2.21 -6.73
C GLU A 51 -6.62 3.69 -7.08
N LYS A 52 -6.33 4.53 -6.08
CA LYS A 52 -6.09 5.96 -6.24
C LYS A 52 -4.61 6.32 -6.28
N LEU A 53 -3.70 5.37 -6.09
CA LEU A 53 -2.25 5.59 -6.18
C LEU A 53 -1.82 5.73 -7.64
N LYS A 54 -1.77 6.98 -8.11
CA LYS A 54 -1.51 7.30 -9.53
C LYS A 54 -0.07 7.05 -9.99
N CYS A 55 0.88 7.07 -9.05
CA CYS A 55 2.30 6.91 -9.34
C CYS A 55 2.80 5.49 -9.06
N LEU A 56 1.93 4.58 -8.61
CA LEU A 56 2.34 3.21 -8.27
C LEU A 56 2.73 2.46 -9.54
N GLU A 57 3.96 1.96 -9.55
CA GLU A 57 4.57 1.23 -10.65
C GLU A 57 4.80 -0.24 -10.30
N ASP A 58 5.15 -0.52 -9.04
CA ASP A 58 5.35 -1.88 -8.53
C ASP A 58 4.53 -2.12 -7.27
N LEU A 59 3.85 -3.27 -7.26
CA LEU A 59 3.02 -3.75 -6.16
C LEU A 59 3.29 -5.24 -5.96
N ASP A 60 3.92 -5.56 -4.83
CA ASP A 60 4.17 -6.94 -4.44
C ASP A 60 3.20 -7.40 -3.35
N LEU A 61 2.26 -8.25 -3.75
CA LEU A 61 1.27 -8.89 -2.88
C LEU A 61 1.45 -10.42 -2.86
N ARG A 62 2.64 -10.91 -3.21
CA ARG A 62 2.93 -12.35 -3.17
C ARG A 62 2.76 -12.87 -1.75
N GLU A 63 2.25 -14.10 -1.63
CA GLU A 63 2.04 -14.76 -0.34
C GLU A 63 1.08 -14.01 0.62
N CYS A 64 0.31 -13.02 0.14
CA CYS A 64 -0.80 -12.42 0.88
C CYS A 64 -2.07 -13.27 0.70
N THR A 65 -2.25 -14.27 1.56
CA THR A 65 -3.28 -15.31 1.38
C THR A 65 -4.69 -14.90 1.78
N SER A 66 -4.85 -13.86 2.60
CA SER A 66 -6.17 -13.41 3.11
C SER A 66 -6.81 -12.29 2.30
N LEU A 67 -6.19 -11.88 1.18
CA LEU A 67 -6.70 -10.78 0.36
C LEU A 67 -8.09 -11.08 -0.19
N SER A 68 -9.01 -10.14 0.04
CA SER A 68 -10.41 -10.29 -0.40
C SER A 68 -10.60 -10.00 -1.90
N ASP A 69 -11.61 -10.63 -2.51
CA ASP A 69 -12.03 -10.34 -3.89
C ASP A 69 -12.40 -8.86 -4.11
N ALA A 70 -12.77 -8.16 -3.05
CA ALA A 70 -13.09 -6.74 -3.09
C ALA A 70 -11.89 -5.90 -3.53
N LEU A 71 -10.68 -6.20 -3.04
CA LEU A 71 -9.44 -5.52 -3.47
C LEU A 71 -9.25 -5.68 -4.98
N TRP A 72 -9.31 -6.91 -5.48
CA TRP A 72 -9.07 -7.21 -6.90
C TRP A 72 -10.10 -6.60 -7.82
N ASN A 73 -11.36 -6.52 -7.39
CA ASN A 73 -12.40 -5.87 -8.16
C ASN A 73 -12.20 -4.34 -8.27
N ARG A 74 -11.50 -3.69 -7.32
CA ARG A 74 -11.15 -2.26 -7.41
C ARG A 74 -9.95 -1.98 -8.33
N MET A 75 -9.13 -2.99 -8.60
CA MET A 75 -7.92 -2.87 -9.43
C MET A 75 -8.15 -3.26 -10.90
N LYS A 76 -9.35 -3.73 -11.26
CA LYS A 76 -9.80 -3.90 -12.65
C LYS A 76 -10.10 -2.54 -13.28
#